data_AF-A0A7S0TT34-F1
#
_entry.id   AF-A0A7S0TT34-F1
#
_cell.length_a   1.000
_cell.length_b   1.000
_cell.length_c   1.000
_cell.angle_alpha   90.00
_cell.angle_beta   90.00
_cell.angle_gamma   90.00
#
_symmetry.space_group_name_H-M   'P 1'
#
loop_
_entity.id
_entity.type
_entity.pdbx_description
1 polymer ?
#
loop_
_entity_poly.entity_id
_entity_poly.type
_entity_poly.pdbx_seq_one_letter_code
_entity_poly.pdbx_strand_id
1 'polypeptide(L)'
;QKENVTQCLFWGQKENVTQCVACGVGQECVAGGCETCTTCAAGKHKDFVGVDLCSPCPVGSYGGGSGGCTSCPAYSTTAGVGSTALGDCVCYPERYSSLSDAGELSCPACPRGAVCGDSQLCALHDDSKECAAANGTLPIEGVWERSGAAGQGNYQLVSCPEGEFIHSPSPDAQECVACSPGHYLLGPSKGPCRVCPLGLRCNGTRHTEKVTEGSEWVEEDGELRLTSCPARYLIRNTNASGAFDAAKQKCEPCGKGEEYFVDAAGDAACRECLPGYWKSDASPSLCEACPVNTYRAAAGGVSCNDCAACPTYSTTDGQVASVSVGACVCQPEFYRVTSDPPSCAPCPAGARCPNNSRKCALDLPGNDCDGDGESDLVGDWERTANGTIELQECPDGFSATRETRGSFDPAVQECVKCSSPHHYILNTGEGPCMPCPPGLICNGTRHVTRVVRDGDWSESEGPDGTIMYTLNSCPPGHYLHNTDPFTGEFDSAQQECRVCPPGGQCPLGNCTGSCPLCAAGTYKDSATTAECVECPSGTYLDTPGGNSAFDCVSCPRGATTLGSGELDASACVCSGRFVPASAP
;
A
#
# COMPACT_ATOMS: atom_id res chain seq x y z
N GLN A 1 -3.82 65.54 101.92
CA GLN A 1 -4.96 64.98 101.17
C GLN A 1 -5.21 63.59 101.71
N LYS A 2 -6.27 63.46 102.52
CA LYS A 2 -6.92 62.17 102.79
C LYS A 2 -7.59 61.77 101.48
N GLU A 3 -7.29 60.59 100.95
CA GLU A 3 -8.22 59.83 100.12
C GLU A 3 -7.85 58.34 100.17
N ASN A 4 -8.72 57.59 100.87
CA ASN A 4 -9.05 56.17 100.76
C ASN A 4 -7.94 55.09 100.87
N VAL A 5 -7.64 54.70 102.11
CA VAL A 5 -7.41 53.28 102.43
C VAL A 5 -8.69 52.74 103.09
N THR A 6 -9.68 52.43 102.26
CA THR A 6 -10.92 51.77 102.68
C THR A 6 -10.82 50.32 102.25
N GLN A 7 -10.31 49.48 103.18
CA GLN A 7 -10.42 48.01 103.31
C GLN A 7 -9.07 47.37 103.70
N CYS A 8 -8.67 47.51 104.97
CA CYS A 8 -7.77 46.53 105.59
C CYS A 8 -8.64 45.46 106.27
N LEU A 9 -8.43 44.20 105.91
CA LEU A 9 -9.21 43.04 106.38
C LEU A 9 -8.62 42.36 107.62
N PHE A 10 -7.39 42.71 108.04
CA PHE A 10 -6.71 42.13 109.22
C PHE A 10 -5.93 43.18 110.02
N TRP A 11 -6.02 43.11 111.35
CA TRP A 11 -5.26 43.96 112.29
C TRP A 11 -4.47 43.06 113.24
N GLY A 12 -3.14 43.07 113.12
CA GLY A 12 -2.25 42.34 114.05
C GLY A 12 -1.63 43.28 115.07
N GLN A 13 -1.45 42.84 116.32
CA GLN A 13 -0.70 43.58 117.32
C GLN A 13 0.79 43.26 117.23
N LYS A 14 1.58 44.20 116.72
CA LYS A 14 3.03 44.22 116.90
C LYS A 14 3.37 45.51 117.63
N GLU A 15 3.89 45.39 118.86
CA GLU A 15 4.39 46.52 119.66
C GLU A 15 3.40 47.70 119.82
N ASN A 16 2.17 47.42 120.30
CA ASN A 16 1.17 48.43 120.69
C ASN A 16 0.74 49.43 119.59
N VAL A 17 0.97 49.11 118.31
CA VAL A 17 0.41 49.82 117.16
C VAL A 17 -0.43 48.84 116.34
N THR A 18 -1.71 49.16 116.13
CA THR A 18 -2.58 48.43 115.18
C THR A 18 -2.06 48.70 113.76
N GLN A 19 -1.39 47.71 113.16
CA GLN A 19 -0.86 47.78 111.80
C GLN A 19 -1.41 46.62 110.98
N CYS A 20 -1.67 46.87 109.69
CA CYS A 20 -2.20 45.84 108.78
C CYS A 20 -1.08 44.82 108.50
N VAL A 21 -1.21 43.59 109.02
CA VAL A 21 -0.22 42.52 108.82
C VAL A 21 -0.63 41.71 107.59
N ALA A 22 0.27 41.64 106.62
CA ALA A 22 0.06 40.88 105.39
C ALA A 22 0.28 39.37 105.62
N CYS A 23 -0.54 38.53 104.99
CA CYS A 23 -0.32 37.08 104.99
C CYS A 23 0.87 36.71 104.10
N GLY A 24 1.60 35.67 104.51
CA GLY A 24 2.76 35.16 103.80
C GLY A 24 2.43 34.61 102.40
N VAL A 25 3.46 34.34 101.62
CA VAL A 25 3.36 33.63 100.32
C VAL A 25 2.55 32.34 100.52
N GLY A 26 1.58 32.08 99.65
CA GLY A 26 0.68 30.93 99.74
C GLY A 26 -0.36 30.96 100.86
N GLN A 27 -0.62 32.12 101.49
CA GLN A 27 -1.64 32.25 102.55
C GLN A 27 -2.65 33.40 102.30
N GLU A 28 -3.93 33.15 102.58
CA GLU A 28 -5.04 34.10 102.50
C GLU A 28 -5.87 34.16 103.78
N CYS A 29 -6.68 35.22 103.91
CA CYS A 29 -7.66 35.40 104.96
C CYS A 29 -9.03 35.61 104.31
N VAL A 30 -9.90 34.59 104.38
CA VAL A 30 -11.25 34.61 103.80
C VAL A 30 -12.27 34.92 104.89
N ALA A 31 -13.09 35.96 104.66
CA ALA A 31 -14.15 36.48 105.52
C ALA A 31 -13.72 37.37 106.70
N GLY A 32 -13.73 38.70 106.47
CA GLY A 32 -14.15 39.71 107.45
C GLY A 32 -13.46 39.82 108.82
N GLY A 33 -12.33 39.16 109.05
CA GLY A 33 -11.56 39.24 110.29
C GLY A 33 -10.99 37.90 110.77
N CYS A 34 -10.14 37.24 109.97
CA CYS A 34 -9.52 35.96 110.34
C CYS A 34 -8.46 36.16 111.43
N GLU A 35 -8.41 35.30 112.46
CA GLU A 35 -7.37 35.38 113.51
C GLU A 35 -6.00 34.82 113.05
N THR A 36 -5.98 33.95 112.04
CA THR A 36 -4.76 33.33 111.47
C THR A 36 -4.86 33.21 109.96
N CYS A 37 -3.73 33.36 109.25
CA CYS A 37 -3.68 33.18 107.79
C CYS A 37 -3.79 31.69 107.43
N THR A 38 -4.75 31.34 106.57
CA THR A 38 -4.95 29.98 106.06
C THR A 38 -4.17 29.77 104.77
N THR A 39 -3.64 28.57 104.54
CA THR A 39 -3.00 28.24 103.25
C THR A 39 -3.99 28.35 102.11
N CYS A 40 -3.53 28.80 100.94
CA CYS A 40 -4.34 28.81 99.73
C CYS A 40 -4.92 27.40 99.50
N ALA A 41 -6.19 27.33 99.11
CA ALA A 41 -6.75 26.07 98.62
C ALA A 41 -5.96 25.57 97.41
N ALA A 42 -5.94 24.24 97.20
CA ALA A 42 -5.35 23.65 96.00
C ALA A 42 -5.91 24.32 94.74
N GLY A 43 -5.05 24.57 93.75
CA GLY A 43 -5.38 25.32 92.54
C GLY A 43 -5.30 26.84 92.70
N LYS A 44 -4.99 27.38 93.89
CA LYS A 44 -4.73 28.80 94.08
C LYS A 44 -3.30 29.08 94.53
N HIS A 45 -2.79 30.26 94.19
CA HIS A 45 -1.46 30.72 94.54
C HIS A 45 -1.45 32.18 95.00
N LYS A 46 -0.34 32.54 95.63
CA LYS A 46 -0.02 33.90 96.06
C LYS A 46 1.48 34.02 96.18
N ASP A 47 2.10 34.71 95.24
CA ASP A 47 3.56 34.70 95.07
C ASP A 47 4.28 35.74 95.94
N PHE A 48 3.53 36.68 96.50
CA PHE A 48 4.06 37.78 97.30
C PHE A 48 3.32 37.93 98.62
N VAL A 49 4.05 38.42 99.64
CA VAL A 49 3.46 38.79 100.93
C VAL A 49 2.53 39.99 100.70
N GLY A 50 1.26 39.87 101.08
CA GLY A 50 0.27 40.91 100.79
C GLY A 50 -1.08 40.68 101.48
N VAL A 51 -2.02 41.61 101.25
CA VAL A 51 -3.40 41.53 101.77
C VAL A 51 -4.38 40.91 100.76
N ASP A 52 -3.94 40.68 99.52
CA ASP A 52 -4.75 40.09 98.46
C ASP A 52 -5.11 38.62 98.76
N LEU A 53 -6.28 38.19 98.24
CA LEU A 53 -6.72 36.79 98.26
C LEU A 53 -5.88 35.95 97.29
N CYS A 54 -5.87 34.63 97.49
CA CYS A 54 -5.18 33.73 96.58
C CYS A 54 -5.87 33.72 95.22
N SER A 55 -5.08 33.86 94.16
CA SER A 55 -5.53 33.82 92.77
C SER A 55 -5.54 32.38 92.27
N PRO A 56 -6.50 31.98 91.42
CA PRO A 56 -6.45 30.67 90.78
C PRO A 56 -5.21 30.57 89.88
N CYS A 57 -4.57 29.41 89.86
CA CYS A 57 -3.45 29.16 88.94
C CYS A 57 -3.89 29.41 87.49
N PRO A 58 -3.13 30.19 86.71
CA PRO A 58 -3.48 30.46 85.33
C PRO A 58 -3.46 29.19 84.48
N VAL A 59 -4.17 29.23 83.34
CA VAL A 59 -4.18 28.14 82.34
C VAL A 59 -2.74 27.77 81.98
N GLY A 60 -2.45 26.47 81.94
CA GLY A 60 -1.11 25.93 81.69
C GLY A 60 -0.22 25.81 82.93
N SER A 61 -0.78 25.96 84.13
CA SER A 61 -0.08 25.77 85.39
C SER A 61 -0.97 25.15 86.47
N TYR A 62 -0.37 24.41 87.40
CA TYR A 62 -1.05 23.76 88.52
C TYR A 62 -0.35 24.05 89.85
N GLY A 63 -1.07 23.94 90.97
CA GLY A 63 -0.47 24.23 92.27
C GLY A 63 -1.17 23.55 93.44
N GLY A 64 -0.39 22.99 94.36
CA GLY A 64 -0.88 22.33 95.58
C GLY A 64 -1.29 23.27 96.71
N GLY A 65 -1.42 24.59 96.46
CA GLY A 65 -1.85 25.58 97.46
C GLY A 65 -0.72 26.25 98.28
N SER A 66 0.53 26.16 97.83
CA SER A 66 1.71 26.53 98.63
C SER A 66 2.75 27.37 97.85
N GLY A 67 2.33 28.56 97.41
CA GLY A 67 3.25 29.68 97.13
C GLY A 67 3.72 29.89 95.69
N GLY A 68 3.16 29.17 94.72
CA GLY A 68 3.38 29.40 93.29
C GLY A 68 2.76 28.29 92.46
N CYS A 69 2.50 28.57 91.18
CA CYS A 69 2.03 27.55 90.23
C CYS A 69 3.21 26.96 89.46
N THR A 70 3.24 25.63 89.32
CA THR A 70 4.17 24.90 88.46
C THR A 70 3.60 24.86 87.05
N SER A 71 4.40 25.24 86.05
CA SER A 71 3.99 25.14 84.65
C SER A 71 3.81 23.68 84.25
N CYS A 72 2.80 23.42 83.42
CA CYS A 72 2.65 22.11 82.78
C CYS A 72 3.87 21.78 81.89
N PRO A 73 4.14 20.49 81.63
CA PRO A 73 5.18 20.04 80.70
C PRO A 73 5.08 20.71 79.32
N ALA A 74 6.19 20.73 78.58
CA ALA A 74 6.23 21.34 77.26
C ALA A 74 5.11 20.80 76.35
N TYR A 75 4.43 21.71 75.65
CA TYR A 75 3.31 21.41 74.75
C TYR A 75 2.06 20.80 75.41
N SER A 76 1.85 21.09 76.70
CA SER A 76 0.62 20.80 77.41
C SER A 76 0.05 22.06 78.08
N THR A 77 -1.24 22.00 78.40
CA THR A 77 -1.99 23.07 79.06
C THR A 77 -3.01 22.48 80.02
N THR A 78 -3.73 23.32 80.76
CA THR A 78 -4.83 22.87 81.64
C THR A 78 -6.18 23.27 81.03
N ALA A 79 -7.26 22.53 81.34
CA ALA A 79 -8.60 22.79 80.80
C ALA A 79 -9.19 24.16 81.23
N GLY A 80 -8.68 24.72 82.32
CA GLY A 80 -9.10 26.00 82.86
C GLY A 80 -8.17 26.50 83.96
N VAL A 81 -8.51 27.65 84.53
CA VAL A 81 -7.80 28.18 85.70
C VAL A 81 -8.08 27.32 86.94
N GLY A 82 -7.14 27.28 87.89
CA GLY A 82 -7.33 26.62 89.17
C GLY A 82 -6.93 25.14 89.22
N SER A 83 -6.06 24.68 88.34
CA SER A 83 -5.62 23.28 88.30
C SER A 83 -4.74 22.90 89.50
N THR A 84 -4.90 21.67 89.99
CA THR A 84 -4.43 21.26 91.32
C THR A 84 -3.22 20.32 91.26
N ALA A 85 -3.05 19.56 90.17
CA ALA A 85 -1.98 18.57 90.03
C ALA A 85 -1.50 18.41 88.57
N LEU A 86 -0.35 17.74 88.40
CA LEU A 86 0.23 17.44 87.08
C LEU A 86 -0.72 16.63 86.17
N GLY A 87 -1.56 15.77 86.75
CA GLY A 87 -2.57 15.01 86.01
C GLY A 87 -3.68 15.87 85.39
N ASP A 88 -3.79 17.15 85.76
CA ASP A 88 -4.71 18.11 85.15
C ASP A 88 -4.13 18.73 83.86
N CYS A 89 -2.86 18.47 83.55
CA CYS A 89 -2.22 18.89 82.31
C CYS A 89 -2.60 17.94 81.16
N VAL A 90 -3.10 18.51 80.07
CA VAL A 90 -3.47 17.81 78.83
C VAL A 90 -2.62 18.31 77.67
N CYS A 91 -2.20 17.43 76.77
CA CYS A 91 -1.45 17.82 75.57
C CYS A 91 -2.30 18.70 74.66
N TYR A 92 -1.64 19.63 73.95
CA TYR A 92 -2.33 20.41 72.92
C TYR A 92 -2.89 19.49 71.82
N PRO A 93 -4.01 19.88 71.17
CA PRO A 93 -4.74 19.04 70.21
C PRO A 93 -3.93 18.54 68.98
N GLU A 94 -2.82 19.20 68.63
CA GLU A 94 -1.91 18.80 67.54
C GLU A 94 -0.86 17.74 67.95
N ARG A 95 -0.94 17.25 69.19
CA ARG A 95 0.00 16.27 69.77
C ARG A 95 -0.77 15.11 70.40
N TYR A 96 -0.07 14.05 70.77
CA TYR A 96 -0.67 12.95 71.55
C TYR A 96 -0.01 12.81 72.91
N SER A 97 -0.72 12.20 73.86
CA SER A 97 -0.13 11.89 75.17
C SER A 97 0.63 10.57 75.13
N SER A 98 1.88 10.59 75.60
CA SER A 98 2.63 9.40 75.99
C SER A 98 3.11 9.53 77.43
N LEU A 99 3.26 8.38 78.11
CA LEU A 99 3.78 8.31 79.47
C LEU A 99 5.12 7.60 79.43
N SER A 100 6.11 8.15 80.13
CA SER A 100 7.35 7.42 80.38
C SER A 100 7.13 6.29 81.37
N ASP A 101 8.06 5.33 81.45
CA ASP A 101 8.02 4.25 82.45
C ASP A 101 8.02 4.78 83.91
N ALA A 102 8.35 6.06 84.11
CA ALA A 102 8.31 6.77 85.40
C ALA A 102 6.98 7.51 85.67
N GLY A 103 5.99 7.41 84.78
CA GLY A 103 4.68 8.05 84.91
C GLY A 103 4.68 9.55 84.60
N GLU A 104 5.69 10.05 83.88
CA GLU A 104 5.78 11.45 83.47
C GLU A 104 5.04 11.69 82.15
N LEU A 105 4.20 12.73 82.10
CA LEU A 105 3.46 13.14 80.90
C LEU A 105 4.39 13.75 79.86
N SER A 106 4.42 13.16 78.67
CA SER A 106 5.09 13.66 77.48
C SER A 106 4.08 13.92 76.36
N CYS A 107 4.31 14.97 75.59
CA CYS A 107 3.46 15.36 74.45
C CYS A 107 4.26 15.34 73.14
N PRO A 108 4.58 14.15 72.57
CA PRO A 108 5.30 14.06 71.30
C PRO A 108 4.54 14.72 70.15
N ALA A 109 5.26 15.09 69.11
CA ALA A 109 4.62 15.59 67.89
C ALA A 109 3.81 14.46 67.24
N CYS A 110 2.68 14.81 66.62
CA CYS A 110 1.92 13.83 65.88
C CYS A 110 2.72 13.36 64.65
N PRO A 111 2.85 12.05 64.40
CA PRO A 111 3.48 11.55 63.20
C PRO A 111 2.74 12.03 61.94
N ARG A 112 3.46 12.35 60.86
CA ARG A 112 2.88 12.92 59.63
C ARG A 112 1.65 12.16 59.10
N GLY A 113 1.70 10.83 59.07
CA GLY A 113 0.58 9.98 58.61
C GLY A 113 -0.64 9.94 59.54
N ALA A 114 -0.54 10.52 60.72
CA ALA A 114 -1.62 10.61 61.71
C ALA A 114 -2.13 12.04 61.95
N VAL A 115 -1.63 13.02 61.18
CA VAL A 115 -2.11 14.41 61.22
C VAL A 115 -3.36 14.53 60.33
N CYS A 116 -4.45 15.06 60.90
CA CYS A 116 -5.70 15.25 60.16
C CYS A 116 -5.58 16.44 59.20
N GLY A 117 -5.61 16.18 57.89
CA GLY A 117 -5.34 17.14 56.82
C GLY A 117 -5.84 18.57 57.04
N ASP A 118 -7.16 18.77 57.13
CA ASP A 118 -7.76 20.12 57.19
C ASP A 118 -7.67 20.79 58.57
N SER A 119 -7.56 20.01 59.65
CA SER A 119 -7.61 20.53 61.02
C SER A 119 -6.23 20.66 61.68
N GLN A 120 -5.21 20.00 61.11
CA GLN A 120 -3.87 19.88 61.69
C GLN A 120 -3.86 19.30 63.12
N LEU A 121 -4.95 18.62 63.50
CA LEU A 121 -5.10 17.93 64.77
C LEU A 121 -4.47 16.54 64.70
N CYS A 122 -4.05 16.03 65.85
CA CYS A 122 -3.51 14.68 65.92
C CYS A 122 -4.64 13.67 66.09
N ALA A 123 -4.81 12.75 65.13
CA ALA A 123 -5.79 11.65 65.27
C ALA A 123 -5.46 10.69 66.43
N LEU A 124 -4.19 10.71 66.86
CA LEU A 124 -3.69 9.92 67.99
C LEU A 124 -3.80 10.66 69.32
N HIS A 125 -4.38 11.88 69.33
CA HIS A 125 -4.63 12.65 70.56
C HIS A 125 -5.50 11.86 71.54
N ASP A 126 -6.44 11.09 71.01
CA ASP A 126 -7.26 10.13 71.73
C ASP A 126 -7.08 8.69 71.18
N ASP A 127 -7.73 7.72 71.82
CA ASP A 127 -7.64 6.31 71.43
C ASP A 127 -8.54 5.93 70.24
N SER A 128 -9.31 6.87 69.68
CA SER A 128 -10.19 6.60 68.53
C SER A 128 -9.39 6.40 67.24
N LYS A 129 -8.20 7.00 67.12
CA LYS A 129 -7.35 6.94 65.92
C LYS A 129 -8.09 7.40 64.65
N GLU A 130 -8.97 8.38 64.83
CA GLU A 130 -9.86 8.87 63.80
C GLU A 130 -9.74 10.39 63.65
N CYS A 131 -9.83 10.87 62.42
CA CYS A 131 -9.93 12.29 62.10
C CYS A 131 -11.40 12.72 62.02
N ALA A 132 -11.71 13.89 62.59
CA ALA A 132 -13.02 14.51 62.43
C ALA A 132 -13.25 14.95 60.98
N ALA A 133 -14.40 14.57 60.41
CA ALA A 133 -14.80 14.88 59.04
C ALA A 133 -16.25 15.44 59.01
N ALA A 134 -16.63 16.08 57.89
CA ALA A 134 -17.94 16.75 57.75
C ALA A 134 -19.16 15.81 57.94
N ASN A 135 -18.99 14.49 57.75
CA ASN A 135 -20.02 13.46 57.86
C ASN A 135 -19.66 12.34 58.86
N GLY A 136 -18.90 12.64 59.91
CA GLY A 136 -18.52 11.67 60.94
C GLY A 136 -17.02 11.62 61.18
N THR A 137 -16.49 10.42 61.40
CA THR A 137 -15.06 10.20 61.64
C THR A 137 -14.43 9.38 60.51
N LEU A 138 -13.19 9.68 60.15
CA LEU A 138 -12.41 8.95 59.15
C LEU A 138 -11.20 8.30 59.83
N PRO A 139 -11.03 6.97 59.76
CA PRO A 139 -9.85 6.31 60.32
C PRO A 139 -8.59 6.75 59.58
N ILE A 140 -7.50 6.94 60.31
CA ILE A 140 -6.19 7.24 59.71
C ILE A 140 -5.63 6.04 58.95
N GLU A 141 -4.79 6.31 57.95
CA GLU A 141 -4.16 5.27 57.14
C GLU A 141 -3.12 4.47 57.93
N GLY A 142 -3.13 3.15 57.73
CA GLY A 142 -2.22 2.22 58.39
C GLY A 142 -2.65 1.81 59.80
N VAL A 143 -1.90 0.85 60.37
CA VAL A 143 -2.12 0.33 61.72
C VAL A 143 -1.10 0.96 62.65
N TRP A 144 -1.58 1.63 63.69
CA TRP A 144 -0.77 2.35 64.67
C TRP A 144 -0.85 1.68 66.04
N GLU A 145 0.31 1.32 66.61
CA GLU A 145 0.45 0.65 67.91
C GLU A 145 1.41 1.41 68.82
N ARG A 146 1.30 1.25 70.15
CA ARG A 146 2.19 1.92 71.12
C ARG A 146 3.40 1.05 71.44
N SER A 147 4.59 1.65 71.46
CA SER A 147 5.88 0.94 71.59
C SER A 147 6.29 0.54 73.02
N GLY A 148 5.61 1.06 74.06
CA GLY A 148 5.97 0.84 75.46
C GLY A 148 5.29 -0.37 76.10
N ALA A 149 5.91 -0.96 77.14
CA ALA A 149 5.27 -1.98 77.96
C ALA A 149 3.98 -1.41 78.58
N ALA A 150 2.90 -2.17 78.56
CA ALA A 150 1.55 -1.73 78.95
C ALA A 150 0.89 -0.63 78.08
N GLY A 151 1.41 -0.36 76.87
CA GLY A 151 0.73 0.54 75.92
C GLY A 151 0.83 2.01 76.30
N GLN A 152 1.92 2.44 76.94
CA GLN A 152 2.11 3.82 77.40
C GLN A 152 3.11 4.62 76.55
N GLY A 153 3.87 3.95 75.69
CA GLY A 153 4.91 4.57 74.86
C GLY A 153 4.38 5.34 73.63
N ASN A 154 5.33 5.74 72.78
CA ASN A 154 5.06 6.46 71.54
C ASN A 154 4.36 5.57 70.51
N TYR A 155 3.58 6.20 69.61
CA TYR A 155 2.95 5.48 68.51
C TYR A 155 3.94 5.11 67.41
N GLN A 156 3.80 3.89 66.89
CA GLN A 156 4.54 3.32 65.78
C GLN A 156 3.59 2.79 64.72
N LEU A 157 3.87 3.11 63.47
CA LEU A 157 3.17 2.60 62.30
C LEU A 157 3.71 1.19 61.99
N VAL A 158 2.88 0.17 62.16
CA VAL A 158 3.29 -1.26 62.06
C VAL A 158 2.93 -1.90 60.72
N SER A 159 1.93 -1.37 60.01
CA SER A 159 1.58 -1.81 58.67
C SER A 159 0.81 -0.73 57.90
N CYS A 160 0.97 -0.71 56.58
CA CYS A 160 0.22 0.16 55.67
C CYS A 160 -0.82 -0.63 54.86
N PRO A 161 -1.82 0.05 54.27
CA PRO A 161 -2.74 -0.54 53.31
C PRO A 161 -2.02 -1.18 52.11
N GLU A 162 -2.72 -2.02 51.35
CA GLU A 162 -2.12 -2.64 50.16
C GLU A 162 -1.68 -1.57 49.15
N GLY A 163 -0.42 -1.66 48.72
CA GLY A 163 0.15 -0.74 47.72
C GLY A 163 1.03 0.37 48.30
N GLU A 164 1.19 0.42 49.63
CA GLU A 164 2.00 1.42 50.32
C GLU A 164 3.05 0.77 51.24
N PHE A 165 4.09 1.54 51.59
CA PHE A 165 5.11 1.12 52.53
C PHE A 165 5.30 2.14 53.65
N ILE A 166 5.87 1.67 54.76
CA ILE A 166 6.14 2.50 55.94
C ILE A 166 7.36 3.38 55.62
N HIS A 167 7.14 4.69 55.49
CA HIS A 167 8.20 5.68 55.46
C HIS A 167 8.37 6.27 56.86
N SER A 168 9.51 6.01 57.50
CA SER A 168 9.77 6.43 58.89
C SER A 168 11.19 6.97 59.05
N PRO A 169 11.53 8.15 58.47
CA PRO A 169 12.85 8.74 58.61
C PRO A 169 13.12 9.27 60.04
N SER A 170 12.06 9.51 60.83
CA SER A 170 12.11 9.84 62.25
C SER A 170 10.77 9.46 62.92
N PRO A 171 10.68 9.44 64.27
CA PRO A 171 9.43 9.12 64.98
C PRO A 171 8.25 10.02 64.60
N ASP A 172 8.50 11.29 64.30
CA ASP A 172 7.46 12.27 63.96
C ASP A 172 7.13 12.30 62.45
N ALA A 173 7.90 11.57 61.63
CA ALA A 173 7.76 11.57 60.18
C ALA A 173 7.24 10.23 59.63
N GLN A 174 6.68 9.38 60.50
CA GLN A 174 6.06 8.12 60.09
C GLN A 174 4.82 8.39 59.24
N GLU A 175 4.76 7.78 58.06
CA GLU A 175 3.63 7.86 57.13
C GLU A 175 3.60 6.63 56.21
N CYS A 176 2.42 6.32 55.67
CA CYS A 176 2.30 5.38 54.55
C CYS A 176 2.51 6.16 53.25
N VAL A 177 3.40 5.64 52.39
CA VAL A 177 3.67 6.26 51.09
C VAL A 177 3.64 5.21 49.99
N ALA A 178 3.10 5.61 48.84
CA ALA A 178 3.22 4.86 47.61
C ALA A 178 4.59 5.10 46.96
N CYS A 179 5.00 4.22 46.06
CA CYS A 179 6.19 4.47 45.25
C CYS A 179 5.95 5.61 44.26
N SER A 180 7.00 6.33 43.87
CA SER A 180 6.93 7.35 42.82
C SER A 180 6.36 6.77 41.51
N PRO A 181 5.67 7.57 40.68
CA PRO A 181 5.19 7.13 39.37
C PRO A 181 6.31 6.46 38.55
N GLY A 182 6.00 5.35 37.88
CA GLY A 182 6.99 4.54 37.17
C GLY A 182 7.74 3.52 38.04
N HIS A 183 7.28 3.28 39.27
CA HIS A 183 7.73 2.19 40.13
C HIS A 183 6.56 1.29 40.54
N TYR A 184 6.87 0.10 41.07
CA TYR A 184 5.89 -0.83 41.63
C TYR A 184 6.38 -1.42 42.95
N LEU A 185 5.44 -1.97 43.72
CA LEU A 185 5.69 -2.60 45.02
C LEU A 185 5.05 -4.00 45.06
N LEU A 186 5.87 -5.01 45.37
CA LEU A 186 5.40 -6.38 45.62
C LEU A 186 5.45 -6.68 47.12
N GLY A 187 4.30 -7.05 47.68
CA GLY A 187 4.11 -7.36 49.09
C GLY A 187 3.92 -6.13 50.02
N PRO A 188 3.18 -6.28 51.13
CA PRO A 188 3.04 -5.22 52.12
C PRO A 188 4.32 -5.12 52.98
N SER A 189 4.81 -3.89 53.15
CA SER A 189 5.67 -3.48 54.28
C SER A 189 7.16 -3.90 54.31
N LYS A 190 7.75 -4.62 53.33
CA LYS A 190 9.20 -4.98 53.37
C LYS A 190 9.92 -5.10 52.00
N GLY A 191 9.61 -4.27 51.02
CA GLY A 191 10.33 -4.25 49.74
C GLY A 191 10.75 -2.84 49.31
N PRO A 192 11.94 -2.64 48.71
CA PRO A 192 12.26 -1.37 48.05
C PRO A 192 11.37 -1.18 46.82
N CYS A 193 11.00 0.07 46.51
CA CYS A 193 10.33 0.40 45.26
C CYS A 193 11.19 -0.02 44.07
N ARG A 194 10.62 -0.80 43.16
CA ARG A 194 11.33 -1.29 41.96
C ARG A 194 10.91 -0.49 40.73
N VAL A 195 11.83 -0.32 39.79
CA VAL A 195 11.56 0.38 38.52
C VAL A 195 10.56 -0.43 37.70
N CYS A 196 9.51 0.23 37.21
CA CYS A 196 8.49 -0.41 36.38
C CYS A 196 9.09 -0.94 35.07
N PRO A 197 8.88 -2.22 34.72
CA PRO A 197 9.29 -2.75 33.44
C PRO A 197 8.61 -2.05 32.26
N LEU A 198 9.32 -1.86 31.14
CA LEU A 198 8.77 -1.21 29.93
C LEU A 198 7.50 -1.88 29.38
N GLY A 199 7.30 -3.17 29.62
CA GLY A 199 6.11 -3.92 29.23
C GLY A 199 4.89 -3.74 30.14
N LEU A 200 5.02 -2.99 31.23
CA LEU A 200 3.97 -2.71 32.20
C LEU A 200 3.76 -1.19 32.38
N ARG A 201 2.57 -0.81 32.80
CA ARG A 201 2.27 0.53 33.34
C ARG A 201 2.03 0.38 34.83
N CYS A 202 2.88 1.01 35.63
CA CYS A 202 2.82 0.95 37.09
C CYS A 202 2.48 2.32 37.66
N ASN A 203 1.56 2.35 38.63
CA ASN A 203 1.08 3.57 39.28
C ASN A 203 1.71 3.81 40.67
N GLY A 204 2.79 3.11 41.01
CA GLY A 204 3.40 3.18 42.34
C GLY A 204 2.89 2.15 43.36
N THR A 205 1.85 1.38 43.01
CA THR A 205 1.25 0.33 43.87
C THR A 205 1.56 -1.08 43.34
N ARG A 206 0.87 -2.11 43.85
CA ARG A 206 0.88 -3.49 43.30
C ARG A 206 0.12 -3.58 41.96
N HIS A 207 -0.78 -2.62 41.69
CA HIS A 207 -1.54 -2.63 40.45
C HIS A 207 -0.65 -2.34 39.24
N THR A 208 -0.66 -3.26 38.29
CA THR A 208 0.06 -3.12 37.03
C THR A 208 -0.87 -3.41 35.86
N GLU A 209 -0.78 -2.59 34.82
CA GLU A 209 -1.47 -2.81 33.56
C GLU A 209 -0.47 -3.27 32.50
N LYS A 210 -0.85 -4.24 31.67
CA LYS A 210 0.01 -4.76 30.61
C LYS A 210 0.03 -3.78 29.43
N VAL A 211 1.22 -3.41 28.95
CA VAL A 211 1.36 -2.59 27.73
C VAL A 211 1.01 -3.39 26.48
N THR A 212 1.37 -4.67 26.45
CA THR A 212 1.01 -5.60 25.38
C THR A 212 0.00 -6.61 25.91
N GLU A 213 -1.21 -6.59 25.35
CA GLU A 213 -2.27 -7.53 25.70
C GLU A 213 -1.84 -8.97 25.37
N GLY A 214 -2.12 -9.91 26.27
CA GLY A 214 -1.68 -11.31 26.14
C GLY A 214 -0.23 -11.59 26.57
N SER A 215 0.52 -10.60 27.07
CA SER A 215 1.81 -10.87 27.75
C SER A 215 1.60 -11.57 29.10
N GLU A 216 2.42 -12.56 29.43
CA GLU A 216 2.35 -13.29 30.69
C GLU A 216 3.48 -12.90 31.64
N TRP A 217 3.13 -12.65 32.89
CA TRP A 217 4.04 -12.17 33.91
C TRP A 217 3.87 -13.00 35.17
N VAL A 218 4.97 -13.37 35.82
CA VAL A 218 5.00 -14.09 37.09
C VAL A 218 5.80 -13.31 38.12
N GLU A 219 5.45 -13.47 39.38
CA GLU A 219 6.24 -12.97 40.50
C GLU A 219 7.28 -14.03 40.88
N GLU A 220 8.57 -13.71 40.72
CA GLU A 220 9.68 -14.60 41.07
C GLU A 220 10.73 -13.77 41.82
N ASP A 221 11.20 -14.25 42.98
CA ASP A 221 12.18 -13.57 43.83
C ASP A 221 11.83 -12.10 44.19
N GLY A 222 10.54 -11.81 44.31
CA GLY A 222 10.04 -10.47 44.64
C GLY A 222 10.20 -9.46 43.51
N GLU A 223 10.24 -9.92 42.25
CA GLU A 223 10.32 -9.13 41.03
C GLU A 223 9.30 -9.67 39.99
N LEU A 224 8.71 -8.77 39.18
CA LEU A 224 7.86 -9.19 38.07
C LEU A 224 8.73 -9.63 36.89
N ARG A 225 8.53 -10.87 36.42
CA ARG A 225 9.25 -11.46 35.28
C ARG A 225 8.31 -11.77 34.12
N LEU A 226 8.66 -11.30 32.93
CA LEU A 226 7.95 -11.59 31.68
C LEU A 226 8.31 -13.02 31.21
N THR A 227 7.34 -13.92 31.19
CA THR A 227 7.54 -15.34 30.86
C THR A 227 7.21 -15.65 29.41
N SER A 228 6.20 -15.00 28.85
CA SER A 228 5.78 -15.23 27.47
C SER A 228 5.18 -13.96 26.86
N CYS A 229 5.31 -13.86 25.54
CA CYS A 229 4.72 -12.81 24.75
C CYS A 229 3.68 -13.40 23.79
N PRO A 230 2.67 -12.61 23.38
CA PRO A 230 1.71 -13.04 22.37
C PRO A 230 2.40 -13.32 21.03
N ALA A 231 1.71 -14.02 20.14
CA ALA A 231 2.25 -14.42 18.84
C ALA A 231 2.84 -13.22 18.08
N ARG A 232 4.02 -13.43 17.47
CA ARG A 232 4.76 -12.42 16.67
C ARG A 232 5.41 -11.29 17.48
N TYR A 233 5.62 -11.50 18.76
CA TYR A 233 6.46 -10.66 19.63
C TYR A 233 7.65 -11.43 20.16
N LEU A 234 8.75 -10.73 20.40
CA LEU A 234 9.94 -11.25 21.08
C LEU A 234 10.03 -10.69 22.49
N ILE A 235 10.51 -11.52 23.42
CA ILE A 235 10.86 -11.06 24.77
C ILE A 235 12.14 -10.24 24.68
N ARG A 236 12.09 -8.99 25.14
CA ARG A 236 13.26 -8.12 25.30
C ARG A 236 13.41 -7.80 26.77
N ASN A 237 14.43 -8.35 27.40
CA ASN A 237 14.68 -8.24 28.84
C ASN A 237 16.17 -8.00 29.18
N THR A 238 16.98 -7.62 28.19
CA THR A 238 18.41 -7.42 28.36
C THR A 238 18.82 -5.97 28.17
N ASN A 239 19.89 -5.55 28.84
CA ASN A 239 20.54 -4.26 28.60
C ASN A 239 21.49 -4.32 27.38
N ALA A 240 22.20 -3.21 27.13
CA ALA A 240 23.13 -3.10 26.00
C ALA A 240 24.32 -4.07 26.08
N SER A 241 24.64 -4.60 27.26
CA SER A 241 25.67 -5.63 27.44
C SER A 241 25.11 -7.06 27.39
N GLY A 242 23.84 -7.24 27.02
CA GLY A 242 23.18 -8.55 26.95
C GLY A 242 22.85 -9.17 28.31
N ALA A 243 23.08 -8.45 29.41
CA ALA A 243 22.72 -8.91 30.75
C ALA A 243 21.24 -8.65 31.01
N PHE A 244 20.60 -9.55 31.78
CA PHE A 244 19.21 -9.37 32.21
C PHE A 244 19.03 -8.03 32.94
N ASP A 245 17.98 -7.31 32.58
CA ASP A 245 17.60 -6.00 33.11
C ASP A 245 16.10 -5.97 33.30
N ALA A 246 15.67 -6.06 34.56
CA ALA A 246 14.28 -6.17 34.93
C ALA A 246 13.44 -4.96 34.47
N ALA A 247 14.04 -3.77 34.39
CA ALA A 247 13.35 -2.57 33.94
C ALA A 247 13.11 -2.58 32.42
N LYS A 248 13.89 -3.34 31.64
CA LYS A 248 13.79 -3.39 30.18
C LYS A 248 12.81 -4.43 29.64
N GLN A 249 12.27 -5.29 30.51
CA GLN A 249 11.35 -6.36 30.10
C GLN A 249 10.15 -5.80 29.34
N LYS A 250 9.98 -6.20 28.08
CA LYS A 250 8.82 -5.89 27.24
C LYS A 250 8.64 -6.95 26.14
N CYS A 251 7.43 -7.02 25.62
CA CYS A 251 7.17 -7.68 24.34
C CYS A 251 7.41 -6.67 23.22
N GLU A 252 8.36 -6.97 22.33
CA GLU A 252 8.70 -6.10 21.20
C GLU A 252 8.43 -6.83 19.88
N PRO A 253 7.63 -6.25 18.98
CA PRO A 253 7.49 -6.79 17.63
C PRO A 253 8.74 -6.49 16.80
N CYS A 254 8.89 -7.18 15.67
CA CYS A 254 9.98 -6.89 14.74
C CYS A 254 9.86 -5.50 14.12
N GLY A 255 11.01 -4.91 13.79
CA GLY A 255 11.13 -3.53 13.31
C GLY A 255 10.57 -3.32 11.91
N LYS A 256 10.82 -2.12 11.36
CA LYS A 256 10.52 -1.82 9.95
C LYS A 256 11.40 -2.69 9.07
N GLY A 257 10.83 -3.22 7.99
CA GLY A 257 11.54 -4.14 7.10
C GLY A 257 11.93 -5.48 7.71
N GLU A 258 11.37 -5.85 8.87
CA GLU A 258 11.58 -7.13 9.51
C GLU A 258 10.25 -7.79 9.90
N GLU A 259 10.21 -9.12 9.80
CA GLU A 259 9.11 -9.96 10.26
C GLU A 259 9.57 -11.01 11.28
N TYR A 260 8.62 -11.43 12.11
CA TYR A 260 8.81 -12.52 13.05
C TYR A 260 8.91 -13.84 12.29
N PHE A 261 9.92 -14.65 12.61
CA PHE A 261 10.02 -16.02 12.15
C PHE A 261 10.54 -16.93 13.26
N VAL A 262 10.24 -18.21 13.13
CA VAL A 262 10.82 -19.28 13.94
C VAL A 262 11.70 -20.10 13.01
N ASP A 263 12.96 -20.28 13.38
CA ASP A 263 13.89 -21.07 12.57
C ASP A 263 13.62 -22.58 12.69
N ALA A 264 14.41 -23.39 11.98
CA ALA A 264 14.26 -24.83 12.01
C ALA A 264 14.61 -25.46 13.38
N ALA A 265 15.34 -24.74 14.24
CA ALA A 265 15.67 -25.16 15.61
C ALA A 265 14.56 -24.82 16.62
N GLY A 266 13.58 -24.00 16.22
CA GLY A 266 12.51 -23.52 17.09
C GLY A 266 12.82 -22.18 17.75
N ASP A 267 13.91 -21.51 17.37
CA ASP A 267 14.30 -20.22 17.93
C ASP A 267 13.54 -19.10 17.22
N ALA A 268 12.89 -18.25 18.01
CA ALA A 268 12.15 -17.10 17.51
C ALA A 268 13.07 -15.90 17.32
N ALA A 269 13.07 -15.32 16.13
CA ALA A 269 13.90 -14.15 15.80
C ALA A 269 13.19 -13.21 14.82
N CYS A 270 13.79 -12.03 14.63
CA CYS A 270 13.41 -11.13 13.54
C CYS A 270 14.29 -11.41 12.33
N ARG A 271 13.66 -11.46 11.16
CA ARG A 271 14.30 -11.62 9.86
C ARG A 271 13.90 -10.44 8.99
N GLU A 272 14.82 -9.97 8.16
CA GLU A 272 14.51 -8.99 7.12
C GLU A 272 13.41 -9.51 6.19
N CYS A 273 12.50 -8.62 5.76
CA CYS A 273 11.49 -8.95 4.76
C CYS A 273 12.17 -9.59 3.55
N LEU A 274 11.66 -10.74 3.13
CA LEU A 274 12.17 -11.44 1.96
C LEU A 274 12.02 -10.55 0.70
N PRO A 275 12.84 -10.77 -0.36
CA PRO A 275 12.63 -10.12 -1.65
C PRO A 275 11.17 -10.22 -2.09
N GLY A 276 10.64 -9.14 -2.68
CA GLY A 276 9.23 -9.01 -3.02
C GLY A 276 8.33 -8.59 -1.86
N TYR A 277 8.84 -8.37 -0.64
CA TYR A 277 8.04 -7.95 0.51
C TYR A 277 8.58 -6.69 1.21
N TRP A 278 7.71 -6.00 1.95
CA TRP A 278 8.02 -4.77 2.68
C TRP A 278 7.19 -4.61 3.97
N LYS A 279 7.62 -3.74 4.89
CA LYS A 279 6.88 -3.42 6.13
C LYS A 279 7.25 -2.02 6.65
N SER A 280 6.25 -1.14 6.75
CA SER A 280 6.45 0.27 7.13
C SER A 280 6.65 0.53 8.60
N ASP A 281 6.19 -0.36 9.48
CA ASP A 281 6.06 -0.08 10.91
C ASP A 281 6.57 -1.22 11.78
N ALA A 282 6.93 -0.89 13.02
CA ALA A 282 7.31 -1.87 14.03
C ALA A 282 6.05 -2.47 14.65
N SER A 283 5.45 -3.43 13.96
CA SER A 283 4.19 -4.09 14.32
C SER A 283 4.31 -5.62 14.28
N PRO A 284 3.35 -6.35 14.89
CA PRO A 284 3.30 -7.81 14.84
C PRO A 284 2.84 -8.37 13.48
N SER A 285 2.54 -7.50 12.51
CA SER A 285 2.20 -7.94 11.15
C SER A 285 3.44 -8.53 10.48
N LEU A 286 3.20 -9.48 9.57
CA LEU A 286 4.27 -10.00 8.70
C LEU A 286 4.55 -8.97 7.60
N CYS A 287 5.60 -9.21 6.81
CA CYS A 287 5.86 -8.35 5.67
C CYS A 287 4.76 -8.49 4.61
N GLU A 288 4.41 -7.37 4.00
CA GLU A 288 3.40 -7.27 2.95
C GLU A 288 4.04 -7.50 1.58
N ALA A 289 3.33 -8.18 0.69
CA ALA A 289 3.79 -8.39 -0.67
C ALA A 289 3.83 -7.07 -1.45
N CYS A 290 4.85 -6.88 -2.29
CA CYS A 290 4.85 -5.85 -3.31
C CYS A 290 3.62 -6.06 -4.22
N PRO A 291 2.84 -5.00 -4.49
CA PRO A 291 1.62 -5.11 -5.30
C PRO A 291 1.93 -5.47 -6.76
N VAL A 292 0.88 -5.81 -7.51
CA VAL A 292 0.98 -6.07 -8.95
C VAL A 292 1.64 -4.91 -9.69
N ASN A 293 2.33 -5.20 -10.79
CA ASN A 293 3.12 -4.24 -11.57
C ASN A 293 4.33 -3.65 -10.82
N THR A 294 4.73 -4.25 -9.70
CA THR A 294 5.92 -3.83 -8.96
C THR A 294 6.75 -5.05 -8.55
N TYR A 295 8.04 -4.84 -8.33
CA TYR A 295 8.97 -5.89 -7.91
C TYR A 295 10.01 -5.36 -6.93
N ARG A 296 10.63 -6.25 -6.15
CA ARG A 296 11.75 -5.90 -5.28
C ARG A 296 12.75 -7.04 -5.16
N ALA A 297 13.97 -6.82 -5.66
CA ALA A 297 15.05 -7.80 -5.56
C ALA A 297 15.79 -7.80 -4.22
N ALA A 298 15.84 -6.65 -3.54
CA ALA A 298 16.50 -6.53 -2.24
C ALA A 298 15.60 -7.05 -1.10
N ALA A 299 16.21 -7.62 -0.06
CA ALA A 299 15.52 -7.88 1.20
C ALA A 299 15.30 -6.56 2.01
N GLY A 300 14.58 -6.65 3.13
CA GLY A 300 14.49 -5.59 4.13
C GLY A 300 13.67 -4.36 3.71
N GLY A 301 12.58 -4.55 2.96
CA GLY A 301 11.77 -3.42 2.50
C GLY A 301 11.04 -2.68 3.62
N VAL A 302 11.24 -1.37 3.69
CA VAL A 302 10.68 -0.53 4.76
C VAL A 302 9.49 0.31 4.30
N SER A 303 9.13 0.24 3.02
CA SER A 303 8.00 0.97 2.45
C SER A 303 7.53 0.33 1.14
N CYS A 304 6.24 0.51 0.80
CA CYS A 304 5.69 0.12 -0.50
C CYS A 304 6.41 0.83 -1.66
N ASN A 305 6.92 2.03 -1.43
CA ASN A 305 7.64 2.81 -2.45
C ASN A 305 8.99 2.20 -2.82
N ASP A 306 9.50 1.28 -2.02
CA ASP A 306 10.70 0.57 -2.36
C ASP A 306 10.46 -0.57 -3.36
N CYS A 307 9.20 -0.91 -3.64
CA CYS A 307 8.83 -1.80 -4.73
C CYS A 307 9.00 -1.01 -6.04
N ALA A 308 10.00 -1.39 -6.83
CA ALA A 308 10.25 -0.79 -8.13
C ALA A 308 9.08 -1.09 -9.07
N ALA A 309 8.56 -0.07 -9.74
CA ALA A 309 7.55 -0.27 -10.78
C ALA A 309 8.14 -1.07 -11.95
N CYS A 310 7.32 -1.92 -12.55
CA CYS A 310 7.67 -2.53 -13.82
C CYS A 310 7.97 -1.46 -14.89
N PRO A 311 8.87 -1.73 -15.84
CA PRO A 311 9.15 -0.82 -16.97
C PRO A 311 7.89 -0.38 -17.71
N THR A 312 7.96 0.75 -18.43
CA THR A 312 6.83 1.24 -19.23
C THR A 312 6.27 0.16 -20.16
N TYR A 313 4.93 0.06 -20.18
CA TYR A 313 4.17 -0.93 -20.96
C TYR A 313 4.41 -2.41 -20.59
N SER A 314 4.81 -2.66 -19.34
CA SER A 314 4.95 -4.00 -18.78
C SER A 314 4.14 -4.19 -17.50
N THR A 315 3.86 -5.44 -17.16
CA THR A 315 3.03 -5.86 -16.02
C THR A 315 3.61 -7.14 -15.40
N THR A 316 3.29 -7.42 -14.13
CA THR A 316 3.61 -8.71 -13.50
C THR A 316 2.56 -9.79 -13.80
N ASP A 317 1.63 -9.54 -14.73
CA ASP A 317 0.53 -10.44 -15.09
C ASP A 317 -0.29 -10.90 -13.86
N GLY A 318 -0.57 -9.95 -12.98
CA GLY A 318 -1.31 -10.20 -11.74
C GLY A 318 -0.50 -10.84 -10.61
N GLN A 319 0.79 -11.14 -10.80
CA GLN A 319 1.64 -11.64 -9.73
C GLN A 319 1.94 -10.55 -8.70
N VAL A 320 1.85 -10.91 -7.42
CA VAL A 320 2.30 -10.12 -6.27
C VAL A 320 3.61 -10.70 -5.73
N ALA A 321 4.34 -9.93 -4.93
CA ALA A 321 5.63 -10.30 -4.36
C ALA A 321 6.71 -10.68 -5.40
N SER A 322 6.68 -10.05 -6.57
CA SER A 322 7.69 -10.28 -7.61
C SER A 322 9.08 -9.83 -7.14
N VAL A 323 10.09 -10.67 -7.38
CA VAL A 323 11.45 -10.46 -6.86
C VAL A 323 12.45 -9.93 -7.89
N SER A 324 12.06 -9.82 -9.16
CA SER A 324 12.98 -9.35 -10.20
C SER A 324 12.21 -8.67 -11.34
N VAL A 325 12.91 -7.80 -12.07
CA VAL A 325 12.41 -7.17 -13.30
C VAL A 325 12.08 -8.20 -14.39
N GLY A 326 12.64 -9.40 -14.31
CA GLY A 326 12.32 -10.51 -15.21
C GLY A 326 10.89 -11.03 -15.05
N ALA A 327 10.22 -10.75 -13.93
CA ALA A 327 8.80 -11.04 -13.77
C ALA A 327 7.89 -10.04 -14.51
N CYS A 328 8.42 -8.89 -14.95
CA CYS A 328 7.68 -7.94 -15.76
C CYS A 328 7.65 -8.42 -17.22
N VAL A 329 6.47 -8.82 -17.68
CA VAL A 329 6.18 -9.19 -19.06
C VAL A 329 5.57 -8.00 -19.79
N CYS A 330 5.81 -7.88 -21.10
CA CYS A 330 5.20 -6.81 -21.88
C CYS A 330 3.69 -7.00 -21.95
N GLN A 331 2.95 -5.88 -21.95
CA GLN A 331 1.52 -5.92 -22.21
C GLN A 331 1.25 -6.48 -23.62
N PRO A 332 0.07 -7.06 -23.90
CA PRO A 332 -0.19 -7.76 -25.16
C PRO A 332 0.21 -7.01 -26.44
N GLU A 333 0.02 -5.69 -26.49
CA GLU A 333 0.29 -4.85 -27.68
C GLU A 333 1.76 -4.42 -27.81
N PHE A 334 2.65 -4.95 -26.98
CA PHE A 334 4.05 -4.54 -26.87
C PHE A 334 4.97 -5.76 -26.92
N TYR A 335 6.22 -5.55 -27.34
CA TYR A 335 7.25 -6.59 -27.39
C TYR A 335 8.51 -6.18 -26.61
N ARG A 336 9.28 -7.19 -26.19
CA ARG A 336 10.50 -6.98 -25.39
C ARG A 336 11.66 -6.41 -26.20
N VAL A 337 12.10 -5.22 -25.82
CA VAL A 337 13.32 -4.57 -26.31
C VAL A 337 14.49 -4.96 -25.41
N THR A 338 15.61 -5.36 -26.01
CA THR A 338 16.85 -5.64 -25.26
C THR A 338 17.59 -4.34 -25.02
N SER A 339 17.06 -3.54 -24.10
CA SER A 339 17.71 -2.34 -23.54
C SER A 339 18.17 -2.60 -22.10
N ASP A 340 19.05 -1.75 -21.58
CA ASP A 340 19.42 -1.75 -20.15
C ASP A 340 18.99 -0.41 -19.51
N PRO A 341 17.90 -0.38 -18.71
CA PRO A 341 17.06 -1.51 -18.27
C PRO A 341 16.13 -2.04 -19.38
N PRO A 342 15.65 -3.30 -19.27
CA PRO A 342 14.73 -3.89 -20.26
C PRO A 342 13.43 -3.08 -20.34
N SER A 343 12.94 -2.87 -21.56
CA SER A 343 11.75 -2.06 -21.83
C SER A 343 10.85 -2.74 -22.87
N CYS A 344 9.62 -2.25 -23.00
CA CYS A 344 8.65 -2.73 -23.98
C CYS A 344 8.39 -1.64 -25.03
N ALA A 345 8.38 -2.02 -26.30
CA ALA A 345 8.06 -1.14 -27.42
C ALA A 345 6.73 -1.52 -28.06
N PRO A 346 5.98 -0.56 -28.63
CA PRO A 346 4.70 -0.83 -29.28
C PRO A 346 4.90 -1.79 -30.45
N CYS A 347 3.98 -2.74 -30.62
CA CYS A 347 4.05 -3.70 -31.70
C CYS A 347 3.82 -3.04 -33.07
N PRO A 348 4.75 -3.19 -34.02
CA PRO A 348 4.58 -2.76 -35.40
C PRO A 348 3.32 -3.37 -36.02
N ALA A 349 2.63 -2.62 -36.89
CA ALA A 349 1.39 -3.06 -37.51
C ALA A 349 1.50 -4.45 -38.18
N GLY A 350 2.61 -4.72 -38.88
CA GLY A 350 2.86 -5.97 -39.59
C GLY A 350 3.24 -7.15 -38.70
N ALA A 351 3.43 -6.91 -37.41
CA ALA A 351 3.71 -7.92 -36.40
C ALA A 351 2.56 -8.12 -35.41
N ARG A 352 1.41 -7.48 -35.63
CA ARG A 352 0.22 -7.66 -34.79
C ARG A 352 -0.48 -8.95 -35.19
N CYS A 353 -0.76 -9.79 -34.19
CA CYS A 353 -1.41 -11.07 -34.45
C CYS A 353 -2.81 -10.89 -35.07
N PRO A 354 -3.18 -11.72 -36.07
CA PRO A 354 -4.53 -11.76 -36.62
C PRO A 354 -5.59 -12.05 -35.53
N ASN A 355 -6.86 -11.76 -35.83
CA ASN A 355 -8.03 -12.12 -34.99
C ASN A 355 -8.20 -11.37 -33.66
N ASN A 356 -7.73 -10.12 -33.56
CA ASN A 356 -8.04 -9.21 -32.44
C ASN A 356 -7.54 -9.70 -31.06
N SER A 357 -6.55 -10.60 -31.05
CA SER A 357 -5.89 -11.08 -29.82
C SER A 357 -5.10 -9.98 -29.11
N ARG A 358 -4.88 -8.84 -29.78
CA ARG A 358 -4.06 -7.70 -29.33
C ARG A 358 -2.66 -8.12 -28.88
N LYS A 359 -2.15 -9.25 -29.39
CA LYS A 359 -0.82 -9.77 -29.08
C LYS A 359 0.19 -9.34 -30.14
N CYS A 360 1.44 -9.19 -29.74
CA CYS A 360 2.56 -8.97 -30.64
C CYS A 360 3.25 -10.28 -30.98
N ALA A 361 3.34 -10.62 -32.27
CA ALA A 361 4.08 -11.80 -32.74
C ALA A 361 5.54 -11.78 -32.27
N LEU A 362 6.17 -10.60 -32.23
CA LEU A 362 7.57 -10.43 -31.81
C LEU A 362 7.83 -10.78 -30.33
N ASP A 363 6.79 -10.91 -29.51
CA ASP A 363 6.89 -11.35 -28.11
C ASP A 363 6.56 -12.85 -27.94
N LEU A 364 6.19 -13.53 -29.04
CA LEU A 364 5.82 -14.94 -29.07
C LEU A 364 6.99 -15.81 -29.59
N PRO A 365 7.12 -17.05 -29.09
CA PRO A 365 8.14 -17.97 -29.56
C PRO A 365 7.92 -18.28 -31.05
N GLY A 366 8.94 -18.07 -31.87
CA GLY A 366 8.87 -18.33 -33.32
C GLY A 366 8.06 -17.30 -34.11
N ASN A 367 7.61 -16.21 -33.47
CA ASN A 367 6.69 -15.23 -34.05
C ASN A 367 5.37 -15.81 -34.56
N ASP A 368 4.93 -16.88 -33.91
CA ASP A 368 3.74 -17.65 -34.25
C ASP A 368 2.58 -17.24 -33.32
N CYS A 369 1.54 -16.64 -33.92
CA CYS A 369 0.37 -16.16 -33.19
C CYS A 369 -0.65 -17.25 -32.89
N ASP A 370 -0.75 -18.27 -33.76
CA ASP A 370 -1.77 -19.31 -33.71
C ASP A 370 -1.27 -20.61 -33.07
N GLY A 371 0.04 -20.75 -32.87
CA GLY A 371 0.70 -21.92 -32.28
C GLY A 371 0.84 -23.09 -33.25
N ASP A 372 0.77 -22.85 -34.56
CA ASP A 372 0.81 -23.87 -35.61
C ASP A 372 2.23 -24.18 -36.13
N GLY A 373 3.23 -23.43 -35.64
CA GLY A 373 4.63 -23.56 -36.00
C GLY A 373 5.05 -22.75 -37.23
N GLU A 374 4.16 -21.92 -37.78
CA GLU A 374 4.45 -20.99 -38.87
C GLU A 374 4.51 -19.55 -38.34
N SER A 375 5.42 -18.74 -38.90
CA SER A 375 5.58 -17.35 -38.48
C SER A 375 4.54 -16.47 -39.18
N ASP A 376 3.79 -15.68 -38.42
CA ASP A 376 2.82 -14.71 -38.96
C ASP A 376 3.46 -13.42 -39.49
N LEU A 377 4.77 -13.24 -39.26
CA LEU A 377 5.49 -12.08 -39.78
C LEU A 377 5.64 -12.13 -41.29
N VAL A 378 5.19 -11.07 -41.96
CA VAL A 378 5.44 -10.84 -43.38
C VAL A 378 6.61 -9.88 -43.53
N GLY A 379 7.64 -10.28 -44.27
CA GLY A 379 8.87 -9.49 -44.49
C GLY A 379 10.05 -9.93 -43.64
N ASP A 380 11.20 -9.32 -43.95
CA ASP A 380 12.45 -9.55 -43.27
C ASP A 380 12.64 -8.49 -42.18
N TRP A 381 12.59 -8.95 -40.93
CA TRP A 381 12.66 -8.10 -39.74
C TRP A 381 14.00 -8.30 -39.03
N GLU A 382 14.73 -7.22 -38.78
CA GLU A 382 16.03 -7.26 -38.11
C GLU A 382 16.03 -6.46 -36.80
N ARG A 383 16.81 -6.95 -35.82
CA ARG A 383 16.97 -6.26 -34.53
C ARG A 383 18.09 -5.22 -34.62
N THR A 384 17.77 -3.97 -34.28
CA THR A 384 18.71 -2.85 -34.26
C THR A 384 19.65 -2.91 -33.06
N ALA A 385 20.69 -2.06 -33.07
CA ALA A 385 21.61 -1.89 -31.96
C ALA A 385 20.93 -1.45 -30.64
N ASN A 386 19.77 -0.80 -30.72
CA ASN A 386 18.98 -0.36 -29.56
C ASN A 386 18.00 -1.44 -29.08
N GLY A 387 17.98 -2.62 -29.71
CA GLY A 387 17.10 -3.73 -29.37
C GLY A 387 15.68 -3.64 -29.93
N THR A 388 15.35 -2.57 -30.68
CA THR A 388 14.10 -2.49 -31.44
C THR A 388 14.18 -3.39 -32.68
N ILE A 389 13.03 -3.79 -33.21
CA ILE A 389 12.95 -4.61 -34.43
C ILE A 389 12.41 -3.74 -35.56
N GLU A 390 13.09 -3.77 -36.70
CA GLU A 390 12.78 -2.95 -37.88
C GLU A 390 12.61 -3.82 -39.12
N LEU A 391 11.55 -3.55 -39.89
CA LEU A 391 11.30 -4.14 -41.20
C LEU A 391 12.31 -3.64 -42.24
N GLN A 392 13.17 -4.53 -42.73
CA GLN A 392 14.19 -4.23 -43.74
C GLN A 392 13.64 -4.34 -45.15
N GLU A 393 12.99 -5.46 -45.47
CA GLU A 393 12.51 -5.76 -46.82
C GLU A 393 11.16 -6.49 -46.79
N CYS A 394 10.31 -6.20 -47.77
CA CYS A 394 9.05 -6.92 -47.98
C CYS A 394 9.21 -7.96 -49.09
N PRO A 395 8.55 -9.13 -48.97
CA PRO A 395 8.61 -10.14 -50.01
C PRO A 395 7.90 -9.65 -51.27
N ASP A 396 8.22 -10.26 -52.41
CA ASP A 396 7.57 -9.95 -53.69
C ASP A 396 6.04 -9.96 -53.56
N GLY A 397 5.38 -8.97 -54.13
CA GLY A 397 3.92 -8.83 -54.00
C GLY A 397 3.45 -7.99 -52.80
N PHE A 398 4.37 -7.39 -52.04
CA PHE A 398 4.08 -6.49 -50.95
C PHE A 398 4.99 -5.24 -50.99
N SER A 399 4.44 -4.08 -50.61
CA SER A 399 5.17 -2.84 -50.41
C SER A 399 5.30 -2.52 -48.93
N ALA A 400 6.43 -1.95 -48.50
CA ALA A 400 6.56 -1.47 -47.14
C ALA A 400 5.79 -0.16 -46.94
N THR A 401 5.01 -0.05 -45.88
CA THR A 401 4.44 1.24 -45.43
C THR A 401 5.51 2.10 -44.77
N ARG A 402 6.37 2.75 -45.56
CA ARG A 402 7.21 3.84 -45.06
C ARG A 402 6.41 5.13 -45.12
N GLU A 403 6.21 5.83 -43.99
CA GLU A 403 5.59 7.16 -44.03
C GLU A 403 6.34 8.08 -45.00
N THR A 404 5.60 8.76 -45.86
CA THR A 404 6.09 9.66 -46.91
C THR A 404 6.66 10.99 -46.39
N ARG A 405 7.10 11.10 -45.12
CA ARG A 405 7.59 12.37 -44.57
C ARG A 405 8.51 12.29 -43.36
N GLY A 406 9.59 11.50 -43.45
CA GLY A 406 10.81 11.74 -42.66
C GLY A 406 10.70 11.56 -41.13
N SER A 407 9.61 10.98 -40.61
CA SER A 407 9.53 10.45 -39.25
C SER A 407 9.32 8.95 -39.35
N PHE A 408 10.30 8.18 -38.90
CA PHE A 408 10.24 6.73 -38.90
C PHE A 408 9.46 6.31 -37.66
N ASP A 409 8.12 6.19 -37.75
CA ASP A 409 7.32 5.64 -36.65
C ASP A 409 7.48 4.10 -36.67
N PRO A 410 8.14 3.49 -35.67
CA PRO A 410 8.30 2.04 -35.62
C PRO A 410 6.97 1.28 -35.47
N ALA A 411 5.89 1.94 -35.04
CA ALA A 411 4.59 1.29 -34.83
C ALA A 411 3.80 1.04 -36.14
N VAL A 412 4.14 1.72 -37.24
CA VAL A 412 3.38 1.64 -38.52
C VAL A 412 4.00 0.71 -39.56
N GLN A 413 5.13 0.07 -39.23
CA GLN A 413 5.82 -0.81 -40.18
C GLN A 413 4.95 -2.03 -40.50
N GLU A 414 4.63 -2.23 -41.77
CA GLU A 414 3.97 -3.42 -42.29
C GLU A 414 4.28 -3.62 -43.78
N CYS A 415 4.22 -4.87 -44.21
CA CYS A 415 4.18 -5.22 -45.63
C CYS A 415 2.73 -5.28 -46.08
N VAL A 416 2.31 -4.32 -46.90
CA VAL A 416 0.93 -4.23 -47.41
C VAL A 416 0.85 -4.66 -48.87
N LYS A 417 -0.25 -5.34 -49.19
CA LYS A 417 -0.71 -5.54 -50.56
C LYS A 417 -1.44 -4.28 -51.05
N CYS A 418 -1.71 -4.19 -52.34
CA CYS A 418 -2.50 -3.08 -52.87
C CYS A 418 -3.91 -3.06 -52.27
N SER A 419 -4.36 -1.85 -51.88
CA SER A 419 -5.68 -1.63 -51.25
C SER A 419 -6.84 -2.02 -52.15
N SER A 420 -6.66 -1.97 -53.46
CA SER A 420 -7.64 -2.40 -54.45
C SER A 420 -7.34 -3.83 -54.90
N PRO A 421 -8.34 -4.74 -54.90
CA PRO A 421 -8.16 -6.10 -55.41
C PRO A 421 -7.94 -6.13 -56.94
N HIS A 422 -8.23 -5.02 -57.64
CA HIS A 422 -8.02 -4.87 -59.08
C HIS A 422 -6.64 -4.31 -59.42
N HIS A 423 -5.67 -4.47 -58.54
CA HIS A 423 -4.28 -4.06 -58.74
C HIS A 423 -3.33 -5.21 -58.41
N TYR A 424 -2.08 -5.10 -58.85
CA TYR A 424 -0.99 -6.00 -58.49
C TYR A 424 0.28 -5.20 -58.21
N ILE A 425 1.26 -5.84 -57.58
CA ILE A 425 2.59 -5.28 -57.32
C ILE A 425 3.64 -6.37 -57.54
N LEU A 426 4.73 -6.04 -58.24
CA LEU A 426 5.78 -6.99 -58.60
C LEU A 426 7.09 -6.75 -57.85
N ASN A 427 7.53 -5.49 -57.76
CA ASN A 427 8.80 -5.13 -57.13
C ASN A 427 8.74 -5.20 -55.61
N THR A 428 9.84 -5.63 -54.98
CA THR A 428 10.04 -5.54 -53.53
C THR A 428 10.18 -4.08 -53.08
N GLY A 429 9.56 -3.76 -51.95
CA GLY A 429 9.90 -2.58 -51.15
C GLY A 429 9.34 -1.22 -51.58
N GLU A 430 9.37 -0.85 -52.88
CA GLU A 430 9.07 0.54 -53.33
C GLU A 430 8.27 0.64 -54.65
N GLY A 431 7.74 -0.47 -55.17
CA GLY A 431 6.96 -0.46 -56.43
C GLY A 431 5.56 0.15 -56.29
N PRO A 432 5.05 0.92 -57.28
CA PRO A 432 3.67 1.40 -57.28
C PRO A 432 2.68 0.25 -57.51
N CYS A 433 1.47 0.38 -56.96
CA CYS A 433 0.35 -0.51 -57.28
C CYS A 433 -0.10 -0.31 -58.72
N MET A 434 0.06 -1.36 -59.54
CA MET A 434 -0.27 -1.33 -60.96
C MET A 434 -1.72 -1.78 -61.20
N PRO A 435 -2.45 -1.13 -62.12
CA PRO A 435 -3.80 -1.55 -62.48
C PRO A 435 -3.77 -2.97 -63.09
N CYS A 436 -4.71 -3.81 -62.70
CA CYS A 436 -4.82 -5.16 -63.23
C CYS A 436 -5.35 -5.13 -64.67
N PRO A 437 -4.60 -5.65 -65.66
CA PRO A 437 -5.09 -5.73 -67.03
C PRO A 437 -6.26 -6.73 -67.14
N PRO A 438 -7.23 -6.52 -68.05
CA PRO A 438 -8.40 -7.37 -68.19
C PRO A 438 -8.11 -8.85 -68.45
N GLY A 439 -6.95 -9.18 -69.03
CA GLY A 439 -6.51 -10.56 -69.27
C GLY A 439 -6.02 -11.30 -68.01
N LEU A 440 -5.92 -10.61 -66.87
CA LEU A 440 -5.52 -11.17 -65.58
C LEU A 440 -6.60 -10.96 -64.51
N ILE A 441 -6.60 -11.84 -63.52
CA ILE A 441 -7.35 -11.70 -62.27
C ILE A 441 -6.33 -11.48 -61.17
N CYS A 442 -6.32 -10.27 -60.62
CA CYS A 442 -5.42 -9.86 -59.55
C CYS A 442 -6.13 -9.88 -58.19
N ASN A 443 -5.36 -9.81 -57.11
CA ASN A 443 -5.86 -9.78 -55.73
C ASN A 443 -5.11 -8.76 -54.84
N GLY A 444 -4.36 -7.84 -55.45
CA GLY A 444 -3.50 -6.88 -54.78
C GLY A 444 -2.06 -7.34 -54.53
N THR A 445 -1.72 -8.61 -54.82
CA THR A 445 -0.36 -9.17 -54.68
C THR A 445 0.28 -9.43 -56.05
N ARG A 446 1.50 -9.98 -56.09
CA ARG A 446 2.11 -10.48 -57.33
C ARG A 446 1.37 -11.65 -57.97
N HIS A 447 0.58 -12.39 -57.18
CA HIS A 447 -0.08 -13.59 -57.68
C HIS A 447 -1.28 -13.21 -58.55
N VAL A 448 -1.21 -13.60 -59.82
CA VAL A 448 -2.25 -13.35 -60.81
C VAL A 448 -2.74 -14.66 -61.40
N THR A 449 -4.03 -14.72 -61.72
CA THR A 449 -4.60 -15.84 -62.50
C THR A 449 -4.92 -15.35 -63.90
N ARG A 450 -4.59 -16.15 -64.92
CA ARG A 450 -4.87 -15.79 -66.32
C ARG A 450 -6.36 -16.02 -66.63
N VAL A 451 -7.02 -15.04 -67.25
CA VAL A 451 -8.41 -15.17 -67.71
C VAL A 451 -8.51 -16.20 -68.84
N VAL A 452 -7.57 -16.14 -69.79
CA VAL A 452 -7.37 -17.17 -70.82
C VAL A 452 -6.14 -17.99 -70.45
N ARG A 453 -6.33 -19.28 -70.14
CA ARG A 453 -5.30 -20.16 -69.55
C ARG A 453 -4.01 -20.23 -70.36
N ASP A 454 -4.13 -20.31 -71.68
CA ASP A 454 -3.01 -20.51 -72.60
C ASP A 454 -2.51 -19.20 -73.25
N GLY A 455 -2.81 -18.04 -72.65
CA GLY A 455 -2.17 -16.77 -73.01
C GLY A 455 -0.72 -16.73 -72.52
N ASP A 456 0.19 -16.22 -73.34
CA ASP A 456 1.62 -16.13 -73.02
C ASP A 456 1.94 -14.79 -72.33
N TRP A 457 2.28 -14.86 -71.04
CA TRP A 457 2.58 -13.70 -70.21
C TRP A 457 4.00 -13.77 -69.66
N SER A 458 4.71 -12.66 -69.69
CA SER A 458 6.03 -12.48 -69.06
C SER A 458 6.10 -11.21 -68.23
N GLU A 459 7.07 -11.13 -67.34
CA GLU A 459 7.44 -9.89 -66.65
C GLU A 459 8.41 -9.10 -67.55
N SER A 460 8.14 -7.81 -67.75
CA SER A 460 9.01 -6.93 -68.54
C SER A 460 9.05 -5.53 -67.96
N GLU A 461 10.13 -4.82 -68.23
CA GLU A 461 10.31 -3.42 -67.82
C GLU A 461 9.49 -2.48 -68.72
N GLY A 462 8.60 -1.71 -68.11
CA GLY A 462 7.80 -0.69 -68.78
C GLY A 462 8.60 0.58 -69.09
N PRO A 463 7.99 1.57 -69.78
CA PRO A 463 8.67 2.80 -70.21
C PRO A 463 9.31 3.61 -69.08
N ASP A 464 8.74 3.53 -67.88
CA ASP A 464 9.17 4.24 -66.68
C ASP A 464 10.10 3.40 -65.77
N GLY A 465 10.62 2.26 -66.26
CA GLY A 465 11.45 1.34 -65.47
C GLY A 465 10.66 0.44 -64.50
N THR A 466 9.33 0.54 -64.50
CA THR A 466 8.46 -0.28 -63.64
C THR A 466 8.26 -1.66 -64.25
N ILE A 467 8.48 -2.73 -63.47
CA ILE A 467 8.23 -4.10 -63.92
C ILE A 467 6.71 -4.34 -63.96
N MET A 468 6.21 -4.84 -65.09
CA MET A 468 4.80 -5.12 -65.32
C MET A 468 4.60 -6.47 -66.00
N TYR A 469 3.38 -6.99 -65.92
CA TYR A 469 2.98 -8.15 -66.70
C TYR A 469 2.69 -7.73 -68.14
N THR A 470 3.30 -8.43 -69.10
CA THR A 470 3.12 -8.20 -70.53
C THR A 470 2.60 -9.45 -71.21
N LEU A 471 1.50 -9.30 -71.94
CA LEU A 471 0.89 -10.33 -72.77
C LEU A 471 1.58 -10.33 -74.14
N ASN A 472 2.35 -11.37 -74.42
CA ASN A 472 3.16 -11.48 -75.62
C ASN A 472 2.36 -12.08 -76.79
N SER A 473 1.52 -13.09 -76.51
CA SER A 473 0.73 -13.77 -77.53
C SER A 473 -0.49 -14.47 -76.94
N CYS A 474 -1.45 -14.79 -77.80
CA CYS A 474 -2.70 -15.44 -77.42
C CYS A 474 -2.81 -16.86 -78.01
N PRO A 475 -3.65 -17.74 -77.44
CA PRO A 475 -3.87 -19.05 -78.03
C PRO A 475 -4.70 -18.95 -79.32
N PRO A 476 -4.73 -20.01 -80.15
CA PRO A 476 -5.55 -20.06 -81.36
C PRO A 476 -7.00 -19.63 -81.13
N GLY A 477 -7.55 -18.93 -82.12
CA GLY A 477 -8.90 -18.38 -82.07
C GLY A 477 -9.04 -17.04 -81.33
N HIS A 478 -7.94 -16.50 -80.77
CA HIS A 478 -7.90 -15.19 -80.13
C HIS A 478 -6.88 -14.26 -80.80
N TYR A 479 -7.09 -12.95 -80.66
CA TYR A 479 -6.10 -11.93 -81.00
C TYR A 479 -5.68 -11.14 -79.77
N LEU A 480 -4.45 -10.63 -79.82
CA LEU A 480 -3.85 -9.78 -78.81
C LEU A 480 -4.48 -8.39 -78.87
N HIS A 481 -5.19 -8.00 -77.80
CA HIS A 481 -5.70 -6.65 -77.59
C HIS A 481 -4.88 -6.00 -76.46
N ASN A 482 -3.93 -5.13 -76.81
CA ASN A 482 -2.98 -4.52 -75.88
C ASN A 482 -2.60 -3.08 -76.27
N THR A 483 -3.42 -2.43 -77.10
CA THR A 483 -3.15 -1.10 -77.66
C THR A 483 -4.28 -0.15 -77.36
N ASP A 484 -3.95 1.09 -77.04
CA ASP A 484 -4.92 2.17 -76.82
C ASP A 484 -5.79 2.40 -78.08
N PRO A 485 -7.11 2.55 -77.97
CA PRO A 485 -8.01 2.69 -79.11
C PRO A 485 -7.85 3.99 -79.90
N PHE A 486 -7.23 5.02 -79.32
CA PHE A 486 -7.09 6.35 -79.90
C PHE A 486 -5.69 6.58 -80.45
N THR A 487 -4.64 6.14 -79.75
CA THR A 487 -3.24 6.36 -80.16
C THR A 487 -2.67 5.18 -80.95
N GLY A 488 -3.20 3.97 -80.76
CA GLY A 488 -2.61 2.73 -81.30
C GLY A 488 -1.29 2.34 -80.66
N GLU A 489 -0.89 3.03 -79.57
CA GLU A 489 0.29 2.71 -78.79
C GLU A 489 -0.01 1.60 -77.78
N PHE A 490 1.02 0.95 -77.27
CA PHE A 490 0.89 -0.09 -76.24
C PHE A 490 0.27 0.48 -74.96
N ASP A 491 -0.79 -0.17 -74.46
CA ASP A 491 -1.46 0.18 -73.20
C ASP A 491 -1.40 -1.02 -72.23
N SER A 492 -0.63 -0.85 -71.16
CA SER A 492 -0.42 -1.87 -70.14
C SER A 492 -1.69 -2.25 -69.39
N ALA A 493 -2.71 -1.39 -69.37
CA ALA A 493 -3.98 -1.60 -68.69
C ALA A 493 -5.06 -2.25 -69.57
N GLN A 494 -4.83 -2.44 -70.88
CA GLN A 494 -5.84 -2.99 -71.81
C GLN A 494 -5.56 -4.43 -72.25
N GLN A 495 -4.47 -5.02 -71.76
CA GLN A 495 -3.94 -6.31 -72.22
C GLN A 495 -4.90 -7.48 -71.97
N GLU A 496 -5.47 -8.04 -73.03
CA GLU A 496 -6.29 -9.24 -72.99
C GLU A 496 -6.32 -10.02 -74.32
N CYS A 497 -6.67 -11.30 -74.24
CA CYS A 497 -6.95 -12.12 -75.42
C CYS A 497 -8.44 -12.07 -75.73
N ARG A 498 -8.80 -11.45 -76.85
CA ARG A 498 -10.19 -11.39 -77.32
C ARG A 498 -10.43 -12.46 -78.37
N VAL A 499 -11.59 -13.11 -78.31
CA VAL A 499 -12.01 -14.07 -79.34
C VAL A 499 -12.15 -13.37 -80.69
N CYS A 500 -11.77 -14.05 -81.77
CA CYS A 500 -11.90 -13.48 -83.10
C CYS A 500 -13.37 -13.20 -83.46
N PRO A 501 -13.73 -11.99 -83.89
CA PRO A 501 -15.09 -11.66 -84.29
C PRO A 501 -15.54 -12.45 -85.53
N PRO A 502 -16.85 -12.41 -85.88
CA PRO A 502 -17.34 -12.96 -87.14
C PRO A 502 -16.54 -12.44 -88.33
N GLY A 503 -16.30 -13.31 -89.31
CA GLY A 503 -15.49 -13.00 -90.49
C GLY A 503 -13.97 -13.01 -90.27
N GLY A 504 -13.46 -13.31 -89.06
CA GLY A 504 -12.03 -13.41 -88.78
C GLY A 504 -11.60 -14.66 -88.03
N GLN A 505 -10.37 -15.11 -88.27
CA GLN A 505 -9.76 -16.25 -87.59
C GLN A 505 -8.29 -16.01 -87.22
N CYS A 506 -7.80 -16.71 -86.20
CA CYS A 506 -6.39 -16.72 -85.81
C CYS A 506 -5.90 -18.15 -85.56
N PRO A 507 -5.56 -18.92 -86.59
CA PRO A 507 -5.21 -20.34 -86.42
C PRO A 507 -3.89 -20.55 -85.66
N LEU A 508 -2.95 -19.62 -85.81
CA LEU A 508 -1.60 -19.72 -85.22
C LEU A 508 -1.47 -19.03 -83.85
N GLY A 509 -2.52 -18.34 -83.36
CA GLY A 509 -2.53 -17.63 -82.07
C GLY A 509 -1.72 -16.32 -81.99
N ASN A 510 -0.88 -16.03 -82.98
CA ASN A 510 0.01 -14.87 -82.98
C ASN A 510 -0.59 -13.59 -83.62
N CYS A 511 -1.91 -13.45 -83.63
CA CYS A 511 -2.57 -12.29 -84.26
C CYS A 511 -2.54 -11.07 -83.34
N THR A 512 -2.05 -9.94 -83.86
CA THR A 512 -1.91 -8.68 -83.12
C THR A 512 -2.92 -7.63 -83.61
N GLY A 513 -3.58 -6.94 -82.67
CA GLY A 513 -4.51 -5.84 -82.93
C GLY A 513 -5.86 -6.24 -83.56
N SER A 514 -5.90 -7.24 -84.45
CA SER A 514 -7.11 -7.77 -85.07
C SER A 514 -6.89 -9.19 -85.61
N CYS A 515 -7.99 -9.90 -85.89
CA CYS A 515 -7.90 -11.21 -86.55
C CYS A 515 -7.84 -11.05 -88.08
N PRO A 516 -6.94 -11.79 -88.76
CA PRO A 516 -7.01 -11.96 -90.21
C PRO A 516 -8.41 -12.40 -90.66
N LEU A 517 -8.88 -11.82 -91.76
CA LEU A 517 -10.18 -12.17 -92.34
C LEU A 517 -10.20 -13.63 -92.80
N CYS A 518 -11.37 -14.28 -92.72
CA CYS A 518 -11.61 -15.57 -93.36
C CYS A 518 -11.22 -15.47 -94.85
N ALA A 519 -10.46 -16.43 -95.36
CA ALA A 519 -10.11 -16.44 -96.77
C ALA A 519 -11.39 -16.59 -97.63
N ALA A 520 -11.31 -16.17 -98.89
CA ALA A 520 -12.37 -16.47 -99.87
C ALA A 520 -12.70 -17.98 -99.83
N GLY A 521 -13.96 -18.32 -100.06
CA GLY A 521 -14.50 -19.67 -99.88
C GLY A 521 -14.83 -20.05 -98.42
N THR A 522 -14.50 -19.24 -97.41
CA THR A 522 -14.74 -19.56 -95.99
C THR A 522 -15.47 -18.44 -95.25
N TYR A 523 -16.27 -18.79 -94.24
CA TYR A 523 -17.02 -17.84 -93.43
C TYR A 523 -16.95 -18.18 -91.93
N LYS A 524 -17.28 -17.22 -91.07
CA LYS A 524 -17.44 -17.43 -89.62
C LYS A 524 -18.53 -16.51 -89.06
N ASP A 525 -19.57 -17.08 -88.49
CA ASP A 525 -20.79 -16.35 -88.08
C ASP A 525 -20.83 -15.90 -86.62
N SER A 526 -19.90 -16.39 -85.82
CA SER A 526 -19.91 -16.22 -84.36
C SER A 526 -18.53 -15.81 -83.84
N ALA A 527 -18.52 -14.99 -82.79
CA ALA A 527 -17.29 -14.63 -82.09
C ALA A 527 -16.81 -15.80 -81.20
N THR A 528 -16.12 -16.77 -81.80
CA THR A 528 -15.65 -18.00 -81.13
C THR A 528 -14.19 -18.30 -81.43
N THR A 529 -13.61 -19.29 -80.74
CA THR A 529 -12.25 -19.79 -81.03
C THR A 529 -12.17 -20.71 -82.25
N ALA A 530 -13.32 -21.11 -82.80
CA ALA A 530 -13.39 -21.93 -84.01
C ALA A 530 -12.74 -21.25 -85.22
N GLU A 531 -12.18 -22.07 -86.10
CA GLU A 531 -11.66 -21.68 -87.41
C GLU A 531 -12.80 -21.33 -88.38
N CYS A 532 -12.49 -20.67 -89.49
CA CYS A 532 -13.48 -20.37 -90.52
C CYS A 532 -13.97 -21.66 -91.16
N VAL A 533 -15.27 -21.72 -91.38
CA VAL A 533 -15.97 -22.86 -91.97
C VAL A 533 -15.99 -22.67 -93.48
N GLU A 534 -15.71 -23.73 -94.23
CA GLU A 534 -15.82 -23.71 -95.68
C GLU A 534 -17.28 -23.52 -96.12
N CYS A 535 -17.51 -22.71 -97.16
CA CYS A 535 -18.81 -22.59 -97.79
C CYS A 535 -19.30 -23.98 -98.27
N PRO A 536 -20.55 -24.35 -97.99
CA PRO A 536 -21.09 -25.67 -98.33
C PRO A 536 -21.12 -25.89 -99.84
N SER A 537 -21.15 -27.15 -100.27
CA SER A 537 -21.23 -27.49 -101.69
C SER A 537 -22.47 -26.88 -102.36
N GLY A 538 -22.29 -26.45 -103.61
CA GLY A 538 -23.29 -25.67 -104.34
C GLY A 538 -23.24 -24.16 -104.08
N THR A 539 -22.25 -23.68 -103.29
CA THR A 539 -22.03 -22.25 -103.03
C THR A 539 -20.55 -21.86 -103.19
N TYR A 540 -20.25 -20.58 -103.41
CA TYR A 540 -18.91 -20.02 -103.51
C TYR A 540 -18.83 -18.65 -102.79
N LEU A 541 -17.63 -18.21 -102.40
CA LEU A 541 -17.43 -16.87 -101.82
C LEU A 541 -16.12 -16.26 -102.36
N ASP A 542 -16.24 -15.19 -103.13
CA ASP A 542 -15.12 -14.52 -103.83
C ASP A 542 -14.45 -13.42 -103.02
N THR A 543 -15.12 -12.91 -102.00
CA THR A 543 -14.58 -11.89 -101.09
C THR A 543 -14.13 -12.49 -99.75
N PRO A 544 -12.91 -12.21 -99.29
CA PRO A 544 -12.49 -12.52 -97.92
C PRO A 544 -13.38 -11.84 -96.87
N GLY A 545 -13.49 -12.45 -95.69
CA GLY A 545 -14.18 -11.87 -94.53
C GLY A 545 -15.65 -12.26 -94.40
N GLY A 546 -16.08 -13.39 -94.99
CA GLY A 546 -17.43 -13.92 -94.83
C GLY A 546 -17.81 -14.05 -93.35
N ASN A 547 -18.80 -13.28 -92.91
CA ASN A 547 -19.24 -13.21 -91.51
C ASN A 547 -20.57 -13.94 -91.29
N SER A 548 -21.10 -14.62 -92.31
CA SER A 548 -22.31 -15.41 -92.22
C SER A 548 -22.30 -16.53 -93.26
N ALA A 549 -23.01 -17.63 -92.97
CA ALA A 549 -23.25 -18.68 -93.96
C ALA A 549 -24.01 -18.15 -95.20
N PHE A 550 -24.76 -17.05 -95.02
CA PHE A 550 -25.50 -16.39 -96.09
C PHE A 550 -24.61 -15.59 -97.06
N ASP A 551 -23.36 -15.34 -96.71
CA ASP A 551 -22.41 -14.69 -97.61
C ASP A 551 -21.98 -15.63 -98.75
N CYS A 552 -22.11 -16.95 -98.55
CA CYS A 552 -21.84 -17.95 -99.58
C CYS A 552 -22.88 -17.86 -100.71
N VAL A 553 -22.44 -17.41 -101.87
CA VAL A 553 -23.27 -17.21 -103.06
C VAL A 553 -23.62 -18.57 -103.67
N SER A 554 -24.92 -18.84 -103.86
CA SER A 554 -25.37 -20.09 -104.48
C SER A 554 -25.05 -20.14 -105.98
N CYS A 555 -24.64 -21.32 -106.46
CA CYS A 555 -24.45 -21.54 -107.90
C CYS A 555 -25.75 -21.31 -108.69
N PRO A 556 -25.64 -20.89 -109.97
CA PRO A 556 -26.78 -20.80 -110.87
C PRO A 556 -27.59 -22.10 -110.94
N ARG A 557 -28.89 -22.01 -111.21
CA ARG A 557 -29.80 -23.17 -111.26
C ARG A 557 -29.26 -24.26 -112.19
N GLY A 558 -29.06 -25.46 -111.63
CA GLY A 558 -28.58 -26.64 -112.37
C GLY A 558 -27.06 -26.84 -112.34
N ALA A 559 -26.31 -25.94 -111.69
CA ALA A 559 -24.88 -26.07 -111.42
C ALA A 559 -24.61 -26.33 -109.92
N THR A 560 -23.55 -27.06 -109.62
CA THR A 560 -23.04 -27.33 -108.27
C THR A 560 -21.52 -27.26 -108.27
N THR A 561 -20.91 -27.01 -107.12
CA THR A 561 -19.46 -27.14 -106.94
C THR A 561 -19.05 -28.60 -106.76
N LEU A 562 -17.78 -28.92 -107.02
CA LEU A 562 -17.22 -30.26 -106.82
C LEU A 562 -16.82 -30.53 -105.36
N GLY A 563 -16.46 -29.48 -104.62
CA GLY A 563 -16.16 -29.52 -103.19
C GLY A 563 -16.84 -28.41 -102.40
N SER A 564 -16.49 -28.31 -101.12
CA SER A 564 -16.73 -27.14 -100.26
C SER A 564 -15.59 -26.13 -100.42
N GLY A 565 -15.82 -24.87 -100.03
CA GLY A 565 -14.76 -23.87 -99.97
C GLY A 565 -14.40 -23.20 -101.31
N GLU A 566 -15.28 -23.23 -102.30
CA GLU A 566 -14.97 -22.68 -103.63
C GLU A 566 -14.86 -21.15 -103.65
N LEU A 567 -13.92 -20.64 -104.44
CA LEU A 567 -13.52 -19.23 -104.42
C LEU A 567 -14.32 -18.36 -105.39
N ASP A 568 -14.90 -18.90 -106.45
CA ASP A 568 -15.57 -18.09 -107.49
C ASP A 568 -16.58 -18.91 -108.29
N ALA A 569 -17.48 -18.22 -109.01
CA ALA A 569 -18.52 -18.78 -109.86
C ALA A 569 -18.00 -19.76 -110.93
N SER A 570 -16.72 -19.65 -111.33
CA SER A 570 -16.08 -20.58 -112.26
C SER A 570 -16.00 -22.03 -111.74
N ALA A 571 -16.10 -22.25 -110.43
CA ALA A 571 -16.16 -23.58 -109.82
C ALA A 571 -17.54 -24.26 -109.94
N CYS A 572 -18.59 -23.52 -110.35
CA CYS A 572 -19.94 -24.05 -110.53
C CYS A 572 -20.01 -24.87 -111.83
N VAL A 573 -19.94 -26.19 -111.72
CA VAL A 573 -20.06 -27.11 -112.85
C VAL A 573 -21.51 -27.59 -113.00
N CYS A 574 -21.99 -27.61 -114.24
CA CYS A 574 -23.30 -28.16 -114.55
C CYS A 574 -23.31 -29.67 -114.30
N SER A 575 -24.33 -30.17 -113.58
CA SER A 575 -24.57 -31.62 -113.52
C SER A 575 -24.88 -32.12 -114.94
N GLY A 576 -24.49 -33.35 -115.31
CA GLY A 576 -24.49 -33.87 -116.70
C GLY A 576 -25.79 -33.84 -117.54
N ARG A 577 -26.86 -33.20 -117.04
CA ARG A 577 -28.09 -32.85 -117.80
C ARG A 577 -28.18 -31.37 -118.20
N PHE A 578 -27.24 -30.53 -117.80
CA PHE A 578 -27.22 -29.08 -118.07
C PHE A 578 -25.89 -28.69 -118.75
N VAL A 579 -25.91 -27.68 -119.62
CA VAL A 579 -24.73 -27.11 -120.30
C VAL A 579 -24.62 -25.63 -119.93
N PRO A 580 -23.40 -25.08 -119.73
CA PRO A 580 -23.25 -23.68 -119.35
C PRO A 580 -23.84 -22.79 -120.45
N ALA A 581 -24.70 -21.84 -120.06
CA ALA A 581 -25.15 -20.81 -120.98
C ALA A 581 -23.94 -19.92 -121.30
N SER A 582 -23.56 -19.86 -122.58
CA SER A 582 -22.60 -18.89 -123.10
C SER A 582 -22.99 -17.49 -122.64
N ALA A 583 -22.06 -16.79 -121.98
CA ALA A 583 -22.24 -15.40 -121.58
C ALA A 583 -22.63 -14.52 -122.79
N PRO A 584 -23.45 -13.47 -122.60
CA PRO A 584 -23.65 -12.46 -123.62
C PRO A 584 -22.37 -11.69 -123.94
#